data_AF-A0A7M3X5L0-F1
#
_entry.id   AF-A0A7M3X5L0-F1
#
_cell.length_a   1.000
_cell.length_b   1.000
_cell.length_c   1.000
_cell.angle_alpha   90.00
_cell.angle_beta   90.00
_cell.angle_gamma   90.00
#
_symmetry.space_group_name_H-M   'P 1'
#
loop_
_entity.id
_entity.type
_entity.pdbx_description
1 polymer ?
#
loop_
_entity_poly.entity_id
_entity_poly.type
_entity_poly.pdbx_seq_one_letter_code
_entity_poly.pdbx_strand_id
1 'polypeptide(L)'
;MALQCTEAVNVLNALEELIVGFHGRFNHLCFFNTPIVQQEQYSLMFEEKKAHIQEHLNGTLSMVLPFRRKGSGNEDDGPLDQDIEDIMNEAEGLGDEDEPVPNLPVETVDEENDVDFSEKMAKSARTVIDVCMDLRRGENILIVCDPSTTDIGQALHDAASIRSDRVLLIVMPKGRHHGEEPPAPVANLMRQQQVVIAPTRYSLTHTRAVRQAIKDGSRVATMPGMTVEMFTEGGMTADFNIIKKNIGEMNAQLRRKRIVNVKSDTGTNVTFEVNWREWKLDDNGICNRPRMVTNLPAGKIFTLPREGTMNGTIVIDGSWDSNLVDEPVVLQ
;
A
#
# COMPACT_ATOMS: atom_id res chain seq x y z
N MET A 1 -32.76 12.78 -24.15
CA MET A 1 -31.62 13.50 -24.76
C MET A 1 -30.51 13.44 -23.72
N ALA A 2 -29.59 12.50 -23.89
CA ALA A 2 -28.60 12.09 -22.90
C ALA A 2 -27.33 12.93 -23.08
N LEU A 3 -26.88 13.60 -22.03
CA LEU A 3 -25.59 14.27 -21.96
C LEU A 3 -24.63 13.42 -21.11
N GLN A 4 -23.40 13.32 -21.60
CA GLN A 4 -22.41 12.27 -21.32
C GLN A 4 -21.85 12.30 -19.89
N CYS A 5 -21.68 11.11 -19.30
CA CYS A 5 -21.07 10.86 -17.98
C CYS A 5 -19.59 11.26 -17.84
N THR A 6 -18.96 11.88 -18.84
CA THR A 6 -17.51 12.16 -18.85
C THR A 6 -17.12 13.51 -18.24
N GLU A 7 -18.02 14.50 -18.20
CA GLU A 7 -17.69 15.83 -17.64
C GLU A 7 -17.81 15.88 -16.10
N ALA A 8 -18.73 15.12 -15.52
CA ALA A 8 -18.87 15.01 -14.06
C ALA A 8 -17.70 14.27 -13.40
N VAL A 9 -17.00 13.38 -14.12
CA VAL A 9 -15.84 12.64 -13.61
C VAL A 9 -14.60 13.53 -13.51
N ASN A 10 -14.46 14.50 -14.41
CA ASN A 10 -13.32 15.43 -14.39
C ASN A 10 -13.39 16.42 -13.22
N VAL A 11 -14.59 16.84 -12.82
CA VAL A 11 -14.79 17.72 -11.64
C VAL A 11 -14.59 16.94 -10.33
N LEU A 12 -14.92 15.65 -10.29
CA LEU A 12 -14.70 14.77 -9.14
C LEU A 12 -13.21 14.46 -8.91
N ASN A 13 -12.43 14.25 -9.97
CA ASN A 13 -10.97 14.05 -9.85
C ASN A 13 -10.25 15.34 -9.37
N ALA A 14 -10.65 16.51 -9.88
CA ALA A 14 -10.06 17.79 -9.47
C ALA A 14 -10.31 18.17 -7.99
N LEU A 15 -11.35 17.62 -7.36
CA LEU A 15 -11.69 17.89 -5.96
C LEU A 15 -11.10 16.88 -4.96
N GLU A 16 -10.76 15.66 -5.38
CA GLU A 16 -9.95 14.74 -4.55
C GLU A 16 -8.48 15.19 -4.45
N GLU A 17 -7.98 15.97 -5.43
CA GLU A 17 -6.60 16.46 -5.50
C GLU A 17 -6.35 17.77 -4.73
N LEU A 18 -7.41 18.50 -4.32
CA LEU A 18 -7.28 19.82 -3.68
C LEU A 18 -7.17 19.78 -2.14
N ILE A 19 -6.73 18.67 -1.54
CA ILE A 19 -6.59 18.52 -0.08
C ILE A 19 -5.11 18.49 0.32
N VAL A 20 -4.47 19.65 0.22
CA VAL A 20 -3.28 20.00 1.01
C VAL A 20 -3.47 21.43 1.49
N GLY A 21 -3.39 21.63 2.81
CA GLY A 21 -3.32 22.97 3.38
C GLY A 21 -4.28 23.23 4.54
N PHE A 22 -4.07 22.56 5.68
CA PHE A 22 -4.30 23.18 6.99
C PHE A 22 -3.47 22.46 8.06
N HIS A 23 -2.15 22.65 8.01
CA HIS A 23 -1.27 22.47 9.17
C HIS A 23 -0.49 23.77 9.37
N GLY A 24 -1.12 24.71 10.07
CA GLY A 24 -0.49 25.95 10.50
C GLY A 24 -0.40 25.98 12.02
N ARG A 25 0.86 26.02 12.49
CA ARG A 25 1.37 26.44 13.81
C ARG A 25 1.83 25.32 14.75
N PHE A 26 3.06 24.86 14.53
CA PHE A 26 4.09 24.82 15.58
C PHE A 26 5.46 25.11 14.93
N ASN A 27 6.08 26.24 15.32
CA ASN A 27 7.46 26.57 14.98
C ASN A 27 8.39 25.60 15.70
N HIS A 28 9.32 24.96 14.98
CA HIS A 28 10.75 24.95 15.31
C HIS A 28 11.55 24.33 14.15
N LEU A 29 12.61 25.04 13.75
CA LEU A 29 13.80 24.66 12.97
C LEU A 29 13.88 23.21 12.45
N CYS A 30 14.14 23.05 11.14
CA CYS A 30 15.38 22.43 10.63
C CYS A 30 15.47 22.59 9.10
N PHE A 31 16.48 23.35 8.66
CA PHE A 31 16.96 23.37 7.27
C PHE A 31 17.60 22.04 6.93
N PHE A 32 17.39 21.48 5.73
CA PHE A 32 18.46 20.76 5.05
C PHE A 32 18.37 20.89 3.52
N ASN A 33 19.53 21.16 2.95
CA ASN A 33 19.86 21.29 1.55
C ASN A 33 20.90 20.20 1.24
N THR A 34 20.90 19.66 0.00
CA THR A 34 21.93 18.83 -0.71
C THR A 34 22.15 17.33 -0.35
N PRO A 35 22.73 16.48 -1.27
CA PRO A 35 22.55 16.38 -2.74
C PRO A 35 22.53 14.92 -3.35
N ILE A 36 22.24 14.88 -4.66
CA ILE A 36 22.15 13.85 -5.74
C ILE A 36 23.05 12.58 -5.75
N VAL A 37 23.90 12.28 -4.76
CA VAL A 37 24.92 11.21 -4.91
C VAL A 37 24.42 9.76 -4.66
N GLN A 38 23.22 9.56 -4.09
CA GLN A 38 22.75 8.22 -3.75
C GLN A 38 22.21 7.37 -4.91
N GLN A 39 21.83 7.96 -6.07
CA GLN A 39 21.14 7.22 -7.13
C GLN A 39 22.02 6.24 -7.92
N GLU A 40 23.33 6.49 -8.06
CA GLU A 40 24.23 5.60 -8.83
C GLU A 40 24.57 4.32 -8.06
N GLN A 41 24.61 4.37 -6.73
CA GLN A 41 24.95 3.22 -5.88
C GLN A 41 23.85 2.15 -5.87
N TYR A 42 22.57 2.56 -5.93
CA TYR A 42 21.44 1.62 -5.97
C TYR A 42 21.30 0.89 -7.31
N SER A 43 21.77 1.48 -8.42
CA SER A 43 21.71 0.84 -9.74
C SER A 43 22.73 -0.30 -9.88
N LEU A 44 23.90 -0.20 -9.24
CA LEU A 44 24.94 -1.23 -9.26
C LEU A 44 24.52 -2.46 -8.44
N MET A 45 23.90 -2.25 -7.27
CA MET A 45 23.41 -3.35 -6.42
C MET A 45 22.28 -4.18 -7.08
N PHE A 46 21.50 -3.57 -7.98
CA PHE A 46 20.41 -4.25 -8.69
C PHE A 46 20.88 -5.12 -9.85
N GLU A 47 21.99 -4.75 -10.50
CA GLU A 47 22.60 -5.57 -11.57
C GLU A 47 23.28 -6.82 -10.99
N GLU A 48 23.93 -6.70 -9.82
CA GLU A 48 24.55 -7.84 -9.13
C GLU A 48 23.52 -8.89 -8.66
N LYS A 49 22.36 -8.45 -8.12
CA LYS A 49 21.28 -9.37 -7.74
C LYS A 49 20.61 -10.06 -8.92
N LYS A 50 20.56 -9.43 -10.10
CA LYS A 50 20.05 -10.08 -11.32
C LYS A 50 20.99 -11.19 -11.81
N ALA A 51 22.30 -10.96 -11.78
CA ALA A 51 23.29 -11.95 -12.18
C ALA A 51 23.20 -13.22 -11.30
N HIS A 52 23.02 -13.05 -9.99
CA HIS A 52 22.95 -14.16 -9.04
C HIS A 52 21.68 -15.03 -9.20
N ILE A 53 20.55 -14.43 -9.57
CA ILE A 53 19.30 -15.16 -9.88
C ILE A 53 19.43 -15.94 -11.20
N GLN A 54 20.19 -15.42 -12.17
CA GLN A 54 20.35 -16.03 -13.48
C GLN A 54 21.30 -17.25 -13.46
N GLU A 55 22.33 -17.23 -12.61
CA GLU A 55 23.15 -18.42 -12.32
C GLU A 55 22.33 -19.53 -11.65
N HIS A 56 21.46 -19.18 -10.70
CA HIS A 56 20.65 -20.16 -10.00
C HIS A 56 19.63 -20.86 -10.92
N LEU A 57 19.08 -20.13 -11.89
CA LEU A 57 18.16 -20.68 -12.90
C LEU A 57 18.86 -21.60 -13.93
N ASN A 58 20.13 -21.34 -14.24
CA ASN A 58 20.89 -22.18 -15.17
C ASN A 58 21.42 -23.47 -14.50
N GLY A 59 21.57 -23.48 -13.17
CA GLY A 59 22.02 -24.65 -12.40
C GLY A 59 20.96 -25.72 -12.16
N THR A 60 19.68 -25.48 -12.45
CA THR A 60 18.57 -26.42 -12.18
C THR A 60 17.95 -27.04 -13.43
N LEU A 61 18.64 -27.02 -14.57
CA LEU A 61 18.21 -27.71 -15.79
C LEU A 61 18.81 -29.12 -15.88
N SER A 62 18.35 -30.04 -15.02
CA SER A 62 18.47 -31.48 -15.29
C SER A 62 17.08 -32.15 -15.27
N MET A 63 16.57 -32.33 -16.49
CA MET A 63 15.58 -33.29 -16.98
C MET A 63 14.48 -33.80 -16.04
N VAL A 64 13.28 -33.21 -16.12
CA VAL A 64 12.01 -33.89 -15.79
C VAL A 64 11.37 -34.39 -17.08
N LEU A 65 11.34 -35.71 -17.28
CA LEU A 65 10.69 -36.35 -18.43
C LEU A 65 9.15 -36.39 -18.27
N PRO A 66 8.37 -36.30 -19.37
CA PRO A 66 6.92 -36.19 -19.29
C PRO A 66 6.22 -37.53 -19.02
N PHE A 67 5.21 -37.48 -18.13
CA PHE A 67 4.27 -38.56 -17.81
C PHE A 67 3.67 -39.23 -19.07
N ARG A 68 3.89 -40.55 -19.21
CA ARG A 68 3.24 -41.41 -20.23
C ARG A 68 2.21 -42.32 -19.56
N ARG A 69 0.96 -42.32 -20.05
CA ARG A 69 -0.12 -43.20 -19.57
C ARG A 69 -0.24 -44.50 -20.39
N LYS A 70 -0.32 -45.61 -19.64
CA LYS A 70 -1.13 -46.84 -19.81
C LYS A 70 -0.64 -47.98 -20.74
N GLY A 71 -0.52 -49.18 -20.15
CA GLY A 71 -0.49 -50.48 -20.85
C GLY A 71 -0.23 -51.69 -19.92
N SER A 72 -1.28 -52.45 -19.64
CA SER A 72 -1.43 -53.83 -19.12
C SER A 72 -0.22 -54.77 -18.91
N GLY A 73 -0.27 -55.56 -17.80
CA GLY A 73 -0.04 -57.02 -17.84
C GLY A 73 1.05 -57.61 -16.91
N ASN A 74 0.59 -58.43 -15.95
CA ASN A 74 1.20 -59.58 -15.25
C ASN A 74 2.45 -59.47 -14.34
N GLU A 75 2.23 -59.96 -13.11
CA GLU A 75 3.05 -60.75 -12.16
C GLU A 75 4.56 -60.94 -12.43
N ASP A 76 5.41 -60.55 -11.48
CA ASP A 76 6.40 -61.44 -10.84
C ASP A 76 6.96 -60.83 -9.52
N ASP A 77 7.21 -61.68 -8.53
CA ASP A 77 7.79 -61.38 -7.20
C ASP A 77 9.33 -61.40 -7.25
N GLY A 78 10.03 -60.43 -6.61
CA GLY A 78 11.49 -60.48 -6.39
C GLY A 78 12.05 -59.26 -5.62
N PRO A 79 13.09 -59.39 -4.77
CA PRO A 79 13.25 -58.55 -3.58
C PRO A 79 14.23 -57.36 -3.69
N LEU A 80 13.86 -56.30 -2.97
CA LEU A 80 14.67 -55.38 -2.13
C LEU A 80 15.83 -54.57 -2.74
N ASP A 81 15.66 -53.25 -2.65
CA ASP A 81 16.51 -52.34 -1.85
C ASP A 81 18.04 -52.55 -1.97
N GLN A 82 18.60 -52.33 -3.15
CA GLN A 82 20.04 -52.12 -3.35
C GLN A 82 20.39 -50.69 -3.79
N ASP A 83 19.41 -49.93 -4.29
CA ASP A 83 19.68 -48.62 -4.90
C ASP A 83 19.72 -47.44 -3.88
N ILE A 84 19.35 -47.67 -2.61
CA ILE A 84 19.32 -46.62 -1.57
C ILE A 84 20.61 -46.60 -0.73
N GLU A 85 21.24 -47.75 -0.48
CA GLU A 85 22.45 -47.83 0.33
C GLU A 85 23.71 -47.32 -0.42
N ASP A 86 23.76 -47.45 -1.74
CA ASP A 86 24.89 -46.97 -2.55
C ASP A 86 24.90 -45.43 -2.67
N ILE A 87 23.73 -44.77 -2.61
CA ILE A 87 23.63 -43.30 -2.65
C ILE A 87 24.06 -42.68 -1.31
N MET A 88 23.83 -43.38 -0.19
CA MET A 88 24.21 -42.88 1.14
C MET A 88 25.72 -43.01 1.42
N ASN A 89 26.40 -43.98 0.80
CA ASN A 89 27.84 -44.19 1.00
C ASN A 89 28.74 -43.28 0.13
N GLU A 90 28.21 -42.62 -0.91
CA GLU A 90 28.97 -41.63 -1.70
C GLU A 90 29.02 -40.23 -1.05
N ALA A 91 28.24 -39.99 0.01
CA ALA A 91 28.20 -38.70 0.73
C ALA A 91 29.15 -38.63 1.95
N GLU A 92 29.77 -39.74 2.36
CA GLU A 92 30.66 -39.80 3.54
C GLU A 92 32.11 -40.14 3.18
N GLY A 93 32.73 -39.34 2.33
CA GLY A 93 34.17 -39.48 2.07
C GLY A 93 34.77 -38.30 1.33
N LEU A 94 35.28 -37.32 2.09
CA LEU A 94 36.27 -36.26 1.79
C LEU A 94 36.12 -35.25 2.96
N GLY A 95 36.93 -35.23 4.02
CA GLY A 95 38.39 -35.10 4.05
C GLY A 95 38.74 -33.63 4.36
N ASP A 96 39.07 -33.33 5.62
CA ASP A 96 39.51 -32.02 6.10
C ASP A 96 40.77 -31.54 5.35
N GLU A 97 40.71 -30.41 4.64
CA GLU A 97 41.90 -29.62 4.24
C GLU A 97 41.62 -28.12 4.43
N ASP A 98 42.38 -27.52 5.37
CA ASP A 98 42.44 -26.08 5.66
C ASP A 98 43.04 -25.29 4.48
N GLU A 99 42.20 -24.60 3.71
CA GLU A 99 42.62 -23.56 2.76
C GLU A 99 42.23 -22.17 3.30
N PRO A 100 43.15 -21.20 3.42
CA PRO A 100 42.83 -19.89 3.98
C PRO A 100 42.03 -19.06 2.96
N VAL A 101 40.75 -18.83 3.27
CA VAL A 101 39.86 -17.99 2.47
C VAL A 101 40.39 -16.55 2.43
N PRO A 102 40.53 -15.92 1.24
CA PRO A 102 40.95 -14.52 1.14
C PRO A 102 39.92 -13.62 1.82
N ASN A 103 40.39 -12.76 2.71
CA ASN A 103 39.59 -11.80 3.47
C ASN A 103 38.98 -10.76 2.52
N LEU A 104 37.77 -11.03 2.02
CA LEU A 104 36.94 -10.03 1.36
C LEU A 104 36.49 -9.02 2.42
N PRO A 105 36.62 -7.71 2.18
CA PRO A 105 36.17 -6.71 3.14
C PRO A 105 34.66 -6.88 3.34
N VAL A 106 34.27 -7.29 4.54
CA VAL A 106 32.89 -7.19 5.01
C VAL A 106 32.61 -5.70 5.11
N GLU A 107 31.92 -5.15 4.11
CA GLU A 107 31.28 -3.85 4.26
C GLU A 107 30.27 -4.00 5.39
N THR A 108 30.59 -3.40 6.53
CA THR A 108 29.66 -3.24 7.64
C THR A 108 28.55 -2.30 7.18
N VAL A 109 27.52 -2.86 6.55
CA VAL A 109 26.26 -2.16 6.34
C VAL A 109 25.64 -1.99 7.71
N ASP A 110 25.34 -0.75 8.09
CA ASP A 110 24.96 -0.34 9.44
C ASP A 110 23.76 -1.13 10.00
N GLU A 111 24.02 -2.23 10.72
CA GLU A 111 23.00 -3.10 11.32
C GLU A 111 22.01 -2.34 12.22
N GLU A 112 22.44 -1.23 12.82
CA GLU A 112 21.58 -0.37 13.66
C GLU A 112 20.49 0.35 12.85
N ASN A 113 20.78 0.77 11.61
CA ASN A 113 19.81 1.49 10.78
C ASN A 113 18.74 0.55 10.20
N ASP A 114 19.11 -0.68 9.86
CA ASP A 114 18.18 -1.69 9.34
C ASP A 114 17.20 -2.20 10.42
N VAL A 115 17.66 -2.33 11.67
CA VAL A 115 16.79 -2.73 12.80
C VAL A 115 15.75 -1.63 13.09
N ASP A 116 16.15 -0.36 13.13
CA ASP A 116 15.23 0.77 13.35
C ASP A 116 14.19 0.87 12.22
N PHE A 117 14.60 0.68 10.97
CA PHE A 117 13.69 0.71 9.83
C PHE A 117 12.64 -0.41 9.87
N SER A 118 13.08 -1.65 10.14
CA SER A 118 12.17 -2.80 10.30
C SER A 118 11.19 -2.59 11.46
N GLU A 119 11.67 -2.02 12.58
CA GLU A 119 10.81 -1.70 13.72
C GLU A 119 9.76 -0.63 13.38
N LYS A 120 10.15 0.44 12.67
CA LYS A 120 9.23 1.48 12.18
C LYS A 120 8.16 0.91 11.25
N MET A 121 8.57 0.07 10.29
CA MET A 121 7.67 -0.62 9.37
C MET A 121 6.67 -1.49 10.13
N ALA A 122 7.15 -2.31 11.07
CA ALA A 122 6.31 -3.17 11.89
C ALA A 122 5.37 -2.37 12.80
N LYS A 123 5.82 -1.22 13.32
CA LYS A 123 5.00 -0.31 14.15
C LYS A 123 3.83 0.26 13.34
N SER A 124 4.09 0.78 12.14
CA SER A 124 3.03 1.31 11.27
C SER A 124 2.06 0.22 10.82
N ALA A 125 2.56 -0.97 10.49
CA ALA A 125 1.72 -2.13 10.19
C ALA A 125 0.82 -2.52 11.37
N ARG A 126 1.36 -2.56 12.60
CA ARG A 126 0.56 -2.79 13.81
C ARG A 126 -0.51 -1.73 14.00
N THR A 127 -0.20 -0.45 13.75
CA THR A 127 -1.22 0.63 13.81
C THR A 127 -2.37 0.36 12.84
N VAL A 128 -2.08 -0.03 11.59
CA VAL A 128 -3.13 -0.36 10.62
C VAL A 128 -3.99 -1.53 11.10
N ILE A 129 -3.36 -2.63 11.53
CA ILE A 129 -4.07 -3.84 11.91
C ILE A 129 -4.88 -3.65 13.21
N ASP A 130 -4.27 -3.04 14.22
CA ASP A 130 -4.82 -2.99 15.58
C ASP A 130 -5.72 -1.79 15.81
N VAL A 131 -5.35 -0.62 15.26
CA VAL A 131 -6.06 0.64 15.51
C VAL A 131 -7.02 0.94 14.38
N CYS A 132 -6.54 0.96 13.13
CA CYS A 132 -7.38 1.32 12.00
C CYS A 132 -8.43 0.24 11.72
N MET A 133 -8.01 -1.03 11.59
CA MET A 133 -8.89 -2.13 11.19
C MET A 133 -9.54 -2.87 12.36
N ASP A 134 -9.05 -2.69 13.59
CA ASP A 134 -9.48 -3.41 14.80
C ASP A 134 -9.61 -4.92 14.52
N LEU A 135 -8.54 -5.53 13.99
CA LEU A 135 -8.55 -6.92 13.58
C LEU A 135 -8.75 -7.85 14.78
N ARG A 136 -9.78 -8.70 14.71
CA ARG A 136 -10.12 -9.66 15.76
C ARG A 136 -9.60 -11.05 15.41
N ARG A 137 -9.36 -11.84 16.46
CA ARG A 137 -9.00 -13.26 16.31
C ARG A 137 -10.08 -13.99 15.51
N GLY A 138 -9.66 -14.75 14.50
CA GLY A 138 -10.55 -15.57 13.67
C GLY A 138 -11.24 -14.84 12.52
N GLU A 139 -11.01 -13.53 12.33
CA GLU A 139 -11.46 -12.84 11.12
C GLU A 139 -10.55 -13.20 9.93
N ASN A 140 -11.15 -13.38 8.76
CA ASN A 140 -10.38 -13.55 7.53
C ASN A 140 -9.96 -12.17 7.02
N ILE A 141 -8.68 -12.04 6.71
CA ILE A 141 -8.08 -10.84 6.16
C ILE A 141 -7.38 -11.17 4.85
N LEU A 142 -7.60 -10.30 3.85
CA LEU A 142 -6.87 -10.31 2.60
C LEU A 142 -6.09 -9.01 2.45
N ILE A 143 -4.80 -9.16 2.18
CA ILE A 143 -3.90 -8.08 1.82
C ILE A 143 -3.64 -8.17 0.32
N VAL A 144 -3.96 -7.11 -0.42
CA VAL A 144 -3.79 -7.03 -1.88
C VAL A 144 -2.74 -5.97 -2.18
N CYS A 145 -1.55 -6.39 -2.57
CA CYS A 145 -0.48 -5.50 -3.00
C CYS A 145 -0.17 -5.67 -4.49
N ASP A 146 0.68 -4.79 -5.01
CA ASP A 146 1.28 -4.93 -6.33
C ASP A 146 2.81 -4.96 -6.20
N PRO A 147 3.57 -5.24 -7.27
CA PRO A 147 5.02 -5.36 -7.17
C PRO A 147 5.73 -4.13 -6.57
N SER A 148 5.11 -2.94 -6.61
CA SER A 148 5.70 -1.71 -6.05
C SER A 148 5.43 -1.50 -4.56
N THR A 149 4.53 -2.27 -3.96
CA THR A 149 4.12 -2.15 -2.55
C THR A 149 4.28 -3.47 -1.77
N THR A 150 5.05 -4.41 -2.31
CA THR A 150 5.26 -5.75 -1.74
C THR A 150 5.77 -5.69 -0.29
N ASP A 151 6.76 -4.84 0.00
CA ASP A 151 7.35 -4.74 1.33
C ASP A 151 6.33 -4.31 2.40
N ILE A 152 5.47 -3.34 2.04
CA ILE A 152 4.38 -2.88 2.91
C ILE A 152 3.33 -3.98 3.07
N GLY A 153 3.01 -4.70 1.99
CA GLY A 153 2.11 -5.84 2.02
C GLY A 153 2.61 -6.96 2.96
N GLN A 154 3.92 -7.24 2.93
CA GLN A 154 4.56 -8.22 3.80
C GLN A 154 4.52 -7.76 5.26
N ALA A 155 4.87 -6.51 5.55
CA ALA A 155 4.79 -5.96 6.90
C ALA A 155 3.38 -6.03 7.50
N LEU A 156 2.36 -5.71 6.69
CA LEU A 156 0.95 -5.84 7.07
C LEU A 156 0.56 -7.30 7.31
N HIS A 157 1.07 -8.23 6.49
CA HIS A 157 0.83 -9.66 6.65
C HIS A 157 1.40 -10.16 7.97
N ASP A 158 2.64 -9.78 8.29
CA ASP A 158 3.32 -10.23 9.50
C ASP A 158 2.61 -9.67 10.75
N ALA A 159 2.23 -8.39 10.72
CA ALA A 159 1.42 -7.79 11.80
C ALA A 159 0.04 -8.46 11.94
N ALA A 160 -0.62 -8.78 10.84
CA ALA A 160 -1.93 -9.45 10.84
C ALA A 160 -1.84 -10.88 11.37
N SER A 161 -0.77 -11.60 11.03
CA SER A 161 -0.55 -13.00 11.41
C SER A 161 -0.36 -13.17 12.92
N ILE A 162 0.09 -12.13 13.61
CA ILE A 162 0.14 -12.10 15.09
C ILE A 162 -1.28 -12.10 15.70
N ARG A 163 -2.28 -11.57 14.98
CA ARG A 163 -3.65 -11.38 15.48
C ARG A 163 -4.63 -12.46 15.01
N SER A 164 -4.44 -13.01 13.80
CA SER A 164 -5.32 -14.02 13.21
C SER A 164 -4.50 -15.01 12.38
N ASP A 165 -4.87 -16.30 12.42
CA ASP A 165 -4.23 -17.35 11.59
C ASP A 165 -4.79 -17.37 10.15
N ARG A 166 -5.72 -16.47 9.83
CA ARG A 166 -6.54 -16.49 8.61
C ARG A 166 -6.19 -15.29 7.71
N VAL A 167 -4.90 -15.16 7.41
CA VAL A 167 -4.33 -14.07 6.61
C VAL A 167 -3.96 -14.59 5.23
N LEU A 168 -4.36 -13.86 4.19
CA LEU A 168 -3.93 -14.09 2.82
C LEU A 168 -3.22 -12.84 2.30
N LEU A 169 -2.06 -13.01 1.68
CA LEU A 169 -1.36 -11.97 0.94
C LEU A 169 -1.38 -12.34 -0.54
N ILE A 170 -1.78 -11.38 -1.39
CA ILE A 170 -1.80 -11.53 -2.84
C ILE A 170 -1.08 -10.36 -3.48
N VAL A 171 -0.12 -10.67 -4.34
CA VAL A 171 0.48 -9.71 -5.27
C VAL A 171 -0.29 -9.79 -6.59
N MET A 172 -1.01 -8.73 -6.93
CA MET A 172 -1.70 -8.61 -8.22
C MET A 172 -0.86 -7.79 -9.21
N PRO A 173 -1.08 -7.93 -10.53
CA PRO A 173 -0.44 -7.07 -11.51
C PRO A 173 -0.73 -5.59 -11.23
N LYS A 174 0.26 -4.73 -11.50
CA LYS A 174 0.11 -3.29 -11.35
C LYS A 174 -0.99 -2.77 -12.29
N GLY A 175 -1.91 -1.97 -11.74
CA GLY A 175 -2.89 -1.24 -12.54
C GLY A 175 -2.25 -0.16 -13.43
N ARG A 176 -3.05 0.46 -14.28
CA ARG A 176 -2.66 1.51 -15.23
C ARG A 176 -3.14 2.89 -14.78
N HIS A 177 -4.29 2.95 -14.11
CA HIS A 177 -4.87 4.18 -13.58
C HIS A 177 -5.70 3.91 -12.33
N HIS A 178 -6.04 4.96 -11.58
CA HIS A 178 -6.96 4.87 -10.44
C HIS A 178 -8.33 4.32 -10.89
N GLY A 179 -8.96 3.50 -10.04
CA GLY A 179 -10.27 2.93 -10.32
C GLY A 179 -10.28 1.78 -11.33
N GLU A 180 -9.13 1.29 -11.80
CA GLU A 180 -9.06 0.06 -12.58
C GLU A 180 -9.49 -1.14 -11.75
N GLU A 181 -10.30 -2.04 -12.34
CA GLU A 181 -10.78 -3.22 -11.63
C GLU A 181 -9.65 -4.23 -11.41
N PRO A 182 -9.52 -4.80 -10.21
CA PRO A 182 -8.57 -5.89 -9.98
C PRO A 182 -8.99 -7.13 -10.77
N PRO A 183 -8.06 -8.06 -11.05
CA PRO A 183 -8.38 -9.32 -11.73
C PRO A 183 -9.54 -10.06 -11.06
N ALA A 184 -10.39 -10.73 -11.84
CA ALA A 184 -11.60 -11.40 -11.34
C ALA A 184 -11.36 -12.36 -10.15
N PRO A 185 -10.26 -13.14 -10.09
CA PRO A 185 -9.96 -13.96 -8.91
C PRO A 185 -9.75 -13.13 -7.63
N VAL A 186 -9.03 -12.01 -7.73
CA VAL A 186 -8.78 -11.08 -6.62
C VAL A 186 -10.09 -10.45 -6.17
N ALA A 187 -10.89 -9.94 -7.10
CA ALA A 187 -12.19 -9.35 -6.81
C ALA A 187 -13.13 -10.34 -6.09
N ASN A 188 -13.14 -11.62 -6.49
CA ASN A 188 -13.94 -12.65 -5.84
C ASN A 188 -13.44 -12.96 -4.42
N LEU A 189 -12.13 -13.00 -4.21
CA LEU A 189 -11.55 -13.22 -2.89
C LEU A 189 -11.83 -12.06 -1.93
N MET A 190 -11.76 -10.81 -2.42
CA MET A 190 -12.09 -9.61 -1.62
C MET A 190 -13.49 -9.71 -1.01
N ARG A 191 -14.47 -10.23 -1.76
CA ARG A 191 -15.87 -10.38 -1.30
C ARG A 191 -16.06 -11.43 -0.21
N GLN A 192 -15.16 -12.39 -0.13
CA GLN A 192 -15.25 -13.52 0.82
C GLN A 192 -14.56 -13.21 2.16
N GLN A 193 -13.83 -12.09 2.25
CA GLN A 193 -13.11 -11.71 3.45
C GLN A 193 -13.91 -10.72 4.31
N GLN A 194 -13.68 -10.74 5.62
CA GLN A 194 -14.22 -9.73 6.52
C GLN A 194 -13.40 -8.44 6.47
N VAL A 195 -12.08 -8.56 6.26
CA VAL A 195 -11.14 -7.43 6.18
C VAL A 195 -10.37 -7.49 4.87
N VAL A 196 -10.31 -6.36 4.17
CA VAL A 196 -9.45 -6.20 2.99
C VAL A 196 -8.57 -4.98 3.18
N ILE A 197 -7.26 -5.15 3.03
CA ILE A 197 -6.29 -4.05 3.01
C ILE A 197 -5.60 -4.06 1.66
N ALA A 198 -5.62 -2.95 0.94
CA ALA A 198 -5.05 -2.86 -0.39
C ALA A 198 -4.01 -1.74 -0.47
N PRO A 199 -2.75 -1.99 -0.09
CA PRO A 199 -1.64 -1.09 -0.39
C PRO A 199 -1.25 -1.27 -1.86
N THR A 200 -1.66 -0.36 -2.72
CA THR A 200 -1.44 -0.46 -4.18
C THR A 200 -1.00 0.88 -4.73
N ARG A 201 -0.23 0.89 -5.83
CA ARG A 201 0.17 2.12 -6.53
C ARG A 201 -1.06 2.94 -6.94
N TYR A 202 -2.02 2.29 -7.57
CA TYR A 202 -3.26 2.93 -8.02
C TYR A 202 -4.42 2.57 -7.12
N SER A 203 -5.33 3.52 -6.92
CA SER A 203 -6.45 3.37 -5.99
C SER A 203 -7.47 2.36 -6.48
N LEU A 204 -7.87 1.45 -5.58
CA LEU A 204 -9.00 0.55 -5.77
C LEU A 204 -10.30 1.06 -5.14
N THR A 205 -10.30 2.20 -4.43
CA THR A 205 -11.42 2.67 -3.60
C THR A 205 -12.74 2.74 -4.40
N HIS A 206 -12.67 3.25 -5.63
CA HIS A 206 -13.84 3.50 -6.48
C HIS A 206 -14.13 2.38 -7.49
N THR A 207 -13.61 1.17 -7.25
CA THR A 207 -13.85 -0.01 -8.10
C THR A 207 -15.18 -0.72 -7.78
N ARG A 208 -15.71 -1.51 -8.71
CA ARG A 208 -16.85 -2.39 -8.43
C ARG A 208 -16.46 -3.51 -7.48
N ALA A 209 -15.22 -4.01 -7.54
CA ALA A 209 -14.72 -5.00 -6.60
C ALA A 209 -14.85 -4.55 -5.14
N VAL A 210 -14.35 -3.35 -4.79
CA VAL A 210 -14.46 -2.79 -3.44
C VAL A 210 -15.93 -2.56 -3.05
N ARG A 211 -16.74 -1.95 -3.94
CA ARG A 211 -18.17 -1.73 -3.66
C ARG A 211 -18.90 -3.04 -3.36
N GLN A 212 -18.59 -4.11 -4.09
CA GLN A 212 -19.24 -5.40 -3.92
C GLN A 212 -18.77 -6.10 -2.64
N ALA A 213 -17.47 -6.02 -2.29
CA ALA A 213 -16.96 -6.55 -1.02
C ALA A 213 -17.63 -5.86 0.18
N ILE A 214 -17.71 -4.52 0.16
CA ILE A 214 -18.42 -3.73 1.16
C ILE A 214 -19.89 -4.15 1.27
N LYS A 215 -20.57 -4.34 0.14
CA LYS A 215 -21.97 -4.78 0.12
C LYS A 215 -22.15 -6.16 0.77
N ASP A 216 -21.20 -7.06 0.57
CA ASP A 216 -21.21 -8.43 1.10
C ASP A 216 -20.78 -8.51 2.57
N GLY A 217 -20.23 -7.42 3.14
CA GLY A 217 -19.97 -7.30 4.57
C GLY A 217 -18.54 -6.88 4.93
N SER A 218 -17.62 -6.93 3.97
CA SER A 218 -16.22 -6.61 4.18
C SER A 218 -16.04 -5.16 4.63
N ARG A 219 -15.02 -4.92 5.44
CA ARG A 219 -14.48 -3.58 5.67
C ARG A 219 -13.15 -3.44 4.95
N VAL A 220 -12.97 -2.33 4.26
CA VAL A 220 -11.89 -2.16 3.28
C VAL A 220 -11.05 -0.94 3.65
N ALA A 221 -9.73 -1.10 3.69
CA ALA A 221 -8.79 0.00 3.72
C ALA A 221 -7.95 -0.02 2.45
N THR A 222 -7.93 1.08 1.70
CA THR A 222 -7.06 1.23 0.53
C THR A 222 -5.96 2.23 0.82
N MET A 223 -4.76 1.98 0.32
CA MET A 223 -3.58 2.83 0.57
C MET A 223 -2.93 3.19 -0.77
N PRO A 224 -3.58 4.04 -1.58
CA PRO A 224 -3.11 4.36 -2.92
C PRO A 224 -1.79 5.12 -2.87
N GLY A 225 -0.83 4.70 -3.68
CA GLY A 225 0.46 5.38 -3.84
C GLY A 225 1.34 5.34 -2.59
N MET A 226 1.05 4.45 -1.63
CA MET A 226 1.83 4.35 -0.40
C MET A 226 3.28 3.96 -0.70
N THR A 227 4.22 4.81 -0.31
CA THR A 227 5.65 4.52 -0.31
C THR A 227 6.10 4.11 1.07
N VAL A 228 7.28 3.52 1.15
CA VAL A 228 7.84 3.09 2.43
C VAL A 228 8.07 4.30 3.33
N GLU A 229 8.59 5.42 2.81
CA GLU A 229 8.81 6.63 3.60
C GLU A 229 7.48 7.18 4.16
N MET A 230 6.43 7.21 3.35
CA MET A 230 5.10 7.63 3.82
C MET A 230 4.53 6.71 4.90
N PHE A 231 4.90 5.43 4.87
CA PHE A 231 4.45 4.43 5.81
C PHE A 231 5.24 4.47 7.13
N THR A 232 6.56 4.71 7.09
CA THR A 232 7.43 4.67 8.27
C THR A 232 7.62 6.02 8.94
N GLU A 233 7.56 7.12 8.19
CA GLU A 233 7.84 8.48 8.68
C GLU A 233 6.70 9.47 8.40
N GLY A 234 5.85 9.15 7.41
CA GLY A 234 4.74 10.01 6.99
C GLY A 234 3.47 9.87 7.82
N GLY A 235 2.33 10.10 7.16
CA GLY A 235 1.01 10.19 7.79
C GLY A 235 0.54 8.92 8.51
N MET A 236 1.16 7.76 8.26
CA MET A 236 0.84 6.52 8.97
C MET A 236 1.36 6.46 10.41
N THR A 237 2.32 7.33 10.77
CA THR A 237 2.85 7.43 12.13
C THR A 237 1.93 8.23 13.07
N ALA A 238 0.90 8.87 12.53
CA ALA A 238 -0.02 9.70 13.29
C ALA A 238 -0.92 8.87 14.21
N ASP A 239 -1.34 9.47 15.34
CA ASP A 239 -2.31 8.84 16.24
C ASP A 239 -3.73 9.03 15.70
N PHE A 240 -4.28 7.98 15.10
CA PHE A 240 -5.63 7.96 14.55
C PHE A 240 -6.74 8.20 15.59
N ASN A 241 -6.49 7.94 16.88
CA ASN A 241 -7.46 8.27 17.93
C ASN A 241 -7.52 9.79 18.16
N ILE A 242 -6.37 10.46 18.13
CA ILE A 242 -6.30 11.92 18.19
C ILE A 242 -6.94 12.53 16.93
N ILE A 243 -6.65 12.00 15.74
CA ILE A 243 -7.28 12.45 14.48
C ILE A 243 -8.80 12.33 14.58
N LYS A 244 -9.32 11.18 15.02
CA LYS A 244 -10.75 10.97 15.22
C LYS A 244 -11.37 11.98 16.18
N LYS A 245 -10.68 12.28 17.28
CA LYS A 245 -11.13 13.29 18.25
C LYS A 245 -11.18 14.68 17.61
N ASN A 246 -10.10 15.10 16.93
CA ASN A 246 -10.00 16.41 16.29
C ASN A 246 -11.08 16.59 15.21
N ILE A 247 -11.32 15.57 14.38
CA ILE A 247 -12.40 15.59 13.39
C ILE A 247 -13.78 15.72 14.06
N GLY A 248 -13.99 15.01 15.17
CA GLY A 248 -15.21 15.11 15.98
C GLY A 248 -15.47 16.52 16.51
N GLU A 249 -14.42 17.22 16.96
CA GLU A 249 -14.51 18.60 17.46
C GLU A 249 -14.83 19.60 16.32
N MET A 250 -14.25 19.39 15.13
CA MET A 250 -14.52 20.22 13.94
C MET A 250 -15.96 20.15 13.44
N ASN A 251 -16.66 19.03 13.69
CA ASN A 251 -18.07 18.87 13.31
C ASN A 251 -18.95 20.02 13.85
N ALA A 252 -18.74 20.44 15.10
CA ALA A 252 -19.50 21.53 15.71
C ALA A 252 -19.32 22.87 14.97
N GLN A 253 -18.12 23.09 14.42
CA GLN A 253 -17.79 24.31 13.68
C GLN A 253 -18.35 24.30 12.24
N LEU A 254 -18.38 23.13 11.60
CA LEU A 254 -18.70 22.98 10.17
C LEU A 254 -20.19 22.76 9.88
N ARG A 255 -20.93 22.06 10.75
CA ARG A 255 -22.31 21.59 10.53
C ARG A 255 -23.35 22.67 10.17
N ARG A 256 -23.02 23.96 10.26
CA ARG A 256 -23.94 25.06 9.91
C ARG A 256 -23.34 26.05 8.92
N LYS A 257 -22.13 25.79 8.43
CA LYS A 257 -21.47 26.64 7.44
C LYS A 257 -21.97 26.26 6.05
N ARG A 258 -22.45 27.26 5.32
CA ARG A 258 -23.00 27.14 3.96
C ARG A 258 -22.17 27.87 2.92
N ILE A 259 -21.39 28.85 3.36
CA ILE A 259 -20.47 29.62 2.53
C ILE A 259 -19.07 29.39 3.11
N VAL A 260 -18.15 28.97 2.26
CA VAL A 260 -16.75 28.74 2.59
C VAL A 260 -15.92 29.77 1.84
N ASN A 261 -15.08 30.48 2.59
CA ASN A 261 -14.14 31.45 2.05
C ASN A 261 -12.73 30.93 2.36
N VAL A 262 -11.94 30.67 1.32
CA VAL A 262 -10.55 30.20 1.45
C VAL A 262 -9.63 31.33 1.01
N LYS A 263 -8.68 31.69 1.88
CA LYS A 263 -7.67 32.73 1.62
C LYS A 263 -6.28 32.21 1.98
N SER A 264 -5.30 32.45 1.12
CA SER A 264 -3.87 32.21 1.39
C SER A 264 -3.05 33.45 1.08
N ASP A 265 -1.89 33.57 1.73
CA ASP A 265 -0.91 34.63 1.45
C ASP A 265 -0.32 34.50 0.03
N THR A 266 -0.36 33.30 -0.56
CA THR A 266 0.09 32.99 -1.91
C THR A 266 -0.89 33.40 -3.01
N GLY A 267 -2.05 33.96 -2.64
CA GLY A 267 -2.99 34.59 -3.57
C GLY A 267 -4.29 33.82 -3.80
N THR A 268 -4.48 32.67 -3.14
CA THR A 268 -5.80 32.01 -3.13
C THR A 268 -6.80 32.92 -2.45
N ASN A 269 -7.92 33.18 -3.12
CA ASN A 269 -9.07 33.90 -2.60
C ASN A 269 -10.30 33.43 -3.34
N VAL A 270 -10.92 32.37 -2.84
CA VAL A 270 -12.08 31.72 -3.46
C VAL A 270 -13.23 31.62 -2.47
N THR A 271 -14.44 31.83 -2.97
CA THR A 271 -15.69 31.69 -2.22
C THR A 271 -16.60 30.69 -2.93
N PHE A 272 -17.21 29.77 -2.19
CA PHE A 272 -18.17 28.82 -2.74
C PHE A 272 -19.21 28.41 -1.69
N GLU A 273 -20.37 27.94 -2.17
CA GLU A 273 -21.39 27.37 -1.30
C GLU A 273 -21.18 25.87 -1.09
N VAL A 274 -21.55 25.37 0.08
CA VAL A 274 -21.55 23.93 0.40
C VAL A 274 -22.88 23.53 1.01
N ASN A 275 -23.30 22.28 0.78
CA ASN A 275 -24.42 21.74 1.51
C ASN A 275 -23.98 21.37 2.94
N TRP A 276 -24.48 22.12 3.93
CA TRP A 276 -24.12 21.94 5.34
C TRP A 276 -24.39 20.54 5.90
N ARG A 277 -25.21 19.73 5.23
CA ARG A 277 -25.51 18.34 5.62
C ARG A 277 -24.55 17.31 5.01
N GLU A 278 -23.72 17.69 4.06
CA GLU A 278 -22.93 16.77 3.24
C GLU A 278 -21.45 16.69 3.63
N TRP A 279 -21.04 17.40 4.69
CA TRP A 279 -19.71 17.28 5.27
C TRP A 279 -19.39 15.82 5.61
N LYS A 280 -18.31 15.31 5.02
CA LYS A 280 -17.76 13.98 5.27
C LYS A 280 -16.74 14.08 6.40
N LEU A 281 -17.07 13.45 7.52
CA LEU A 281 -16.29 13.44 8.77
C LEU A 281 -15.80 12.03 9.13
N ASP A 282 -16.08 11.05 8.26
CA ASP A 282 -15.80 9.64 8.54
C ASP A 282 -14.38 9.24 8.14
N ASP A 283 -13.61 10.13 7.50
CA ASP A 283 -12.20 9.90 7.13
C ASP A 283 -11.24 10.15 8.30
N ASN A 284 -11.46 9.41 9.38
CA ASN A 284 -10.65 9.45 10.60
C ASN A 284 -9.67 8.26 10.71
N GLY A 285 -9.63 7.40 9.70
CA GLY A 285 -8.75 6.23 9.64
C GLY A 285 -9.21 5.02 10.45
N ILE A 286 -10.35 5.10 11.15
CA ILE A 286 -10.93 3.97 11.89
C ILE A 286 -11.98 3.27 11.04
N CYS A 287 -11.68 2.04 10.63
CA CYS A 287 -12.49 1.16 9.79
C CYS A 287 -12.75 -0.16 10.54
N ASN A 288 -13.53 -0.09 11.62
CA ASN A 288 -13.76 -1.21 12.53
C ASN A 288 -15.17 -1.81 12.47
N ARG A 289 -16.07 -1.28 11.63
CA ARG A 289 -17.42 -1.83 11.45
C ARG A 289 -17.55 -2.51 10.08
N PRO A 290 -18.38 -3.56 9.97
CA PRO A 290 -18.71 -4.15 8.68
C PRO A 290 -19.20 -3.09 7.69
N ARG A 291 -18.90 -3.28 6.40
CA ARG A 291 -19.31 -2.39 5.31
C ARG A 291 -18.74 -0.97 5.37
N MET A 292 -17.63 -0.76 6.08
CA MET A 292 -16.88 0.49 6.06
C MET A 292 -15.80 0.48 4.99
N VAL A 293 -15.46 1.68 4.50
CA VAL A 293 -14.31 1.90 3.63
C VAL A 293 -13.54 3.13 4.10
N THR A 294 -12.22 3.06 4.05
CA THR A 294 -11.33 4.18 4.37
C THR A 294 -10.13 4.19 3.44
N ASN A 295 -9.55 5.38 3.25
CA ASN A 295 -8.28 5.55 2.59
C ASN A 295 -7.24 5.88 3.66
N LEU A 296 -6.10 5.19 3.64
CA LEU A 296 -4.98 5.47 4.53
C LEU A 296 -3.80 6.07 3.73
N PRO A 297 -3.13 7.12 4.25
CA PRO A 297 -3.37 7.79 5.52
C PRO A 297 -4.65 8.65 5.48
N ALA A 298 -5.39 8.64 6.58
CA ALA A 298 -6.65 9.39 6.72
C ALA A 298 -6.42 10.74 7.42
N GLY A 299 -7.49 11.48 7.65
CA GLY A 299 -7.47 12.70 8.46
C GLY A 299 -8.10 13.91 7.79
N LYS A 300 -8.91 13.70 6.74
CA LYS A 300 -9.47 14.77 5.93
C LYS A 300 -10.93 15.01 6.30
N ILE A 301 -11.35 16.27 6.22
CA ILE A 301 -12.76 16.64 6.24
C ILE A 301 -13.04 17.30 4.90
N PHE A 302 -14.02 16.78 4.17
CA PHE A 302 -14.30 17.26 2.83
C PHE A 302 -15.81 17.34 2.57
N THR A 303 -16.18 18.19 1.62
CA THR A 303 -17.53 18.33 1.11
C THR A 303 -17.43 18.78 -0.33
N LEU A 304 -18.42 18.43 -1.14
CA LEU A 304 -18.49 18.94 -2.51
C LEU A 304 -18.98 20.40 -2.47
N PRO A 305 -18.34 21.31 -3.23
CA PRO A 305 -18.89 22.62 -3.48
C PRO A 305 -20.15 22.49 -4.32
N ARG A 306 -21.11 23.40 -4.11
CA ARG A 306 -22.30 23.47 -4.96
C ARG A 306 -21.88 23.94 -6.34
N GLU A 307 -22.24 23.17 -7.36
CA GLU A 307 -21.92 23.45 -8.74
C GLU A 307 -22.37 24.86 -9.16
N GLY A 308 -21.48 25.57 -9.87
CA GLY A 308 -21.72 26.94 -10.34
C GLY A 308 -21.64 28.05 -9.27
N THR A 309 -21.30 27.73 -8.02
CA THR A 309 -21.21 28.76 -6.95
C THR A 309 -19.79 29.22 -6.62
N MET A 310 -18.79 28.55 -7.18
CA MET A 310 -17.38 28.90 -6.93
C MET A 310 -17.00 30.15 -7.71
N ASN A 311 -16.41 31.12 -7.01
CA ASN A 311 -15.95 32.37 -7.59
C ASN A 311 -14.68 32.84 -6.88
N GLY A 312 -13.64 33.15 -7.66
CA GLY A 312 -12.38 33.71 -7.17
C GLY A 312 -11.17 33.01 -7.77
N THR A 313 -10.04 33.11 -7.10
CA THR A 313 -8.76 32.59 -7.60
C THR A 313 -8.26 31.47 -6.70
N ILE A 314 -7.81 30.36 -7.28
CA ILE A 314 -7.10 29.29 -6.58
C ILE A 314 -5.66 29.28 -7.08
N VAL A 315 -4.71 29.35 -6.14
CA VAL A 315 -3.27 29.23 -6.42
C VAL A 315 -2.79 27.92 -5.82
N ILE A 316 -2.16 27.10 -6.64
CA ILE A 316 -1.68 25.77 -6.30
C ILE A 316 -0.16 25.82 -6.31
N ASP A 317 0.44 25.75 -5.14
CA ASP A 317 1.86 25.97 -4.87
C ASP A 317 2.54 24.75 -4.19
N GLY A 318 1.86 23.61 -4.15
CA GLY A 318 2.31 22.38 -3.50
C GLY A 318 2.36 21.21 -4.46
N SER A 319 1.35 20.34 -4.40
CA SER A 319 1.24 19.17 -5.28
C SER A 319 0.01 19.24 -6.20
N TRP A 320 0.15 18.65 -7.39
CA TRP A 320 -0.89 18.45 -8.38
C TRP A 320 -0.69 17.08 -9.04
N ASP A 321 -1.76 16.28 -9.17
CA ASP A 321 -1.70 14.91 -9.70
C ASP A 321 -0.54 14.08 -9.13
N SER A 322 -0.39 14.07 -7.80
CA SER A 322 0.66 13.35 -7.05
C SER A 322 2.11 13.77 -7.33
N ASN A 323 2.35 14.86 -8.06
CA ASN A 323 3.67 15.45 -8.27
C ASN A 323 3.75 16.83 -7.61
N LEU A 324 4.95 17.26 -7.23
CA LEU A 324 5.17 18.63 -6.79
C LEU A 324 5.16 19.57 -8.01
N VAL A 325 4.56 20.74 -7.87
CA VAL A 325 4.60 21.76 -8.92
C VAL A 325 5.85 22.62 -8.73
N ASP A 326 6.61 22.80 -9.80
CA ASP A 326 7.82 23.65 -9.78
C ASP A 326 7.46 25.15 -9.74
N GLU A 327 6.35 25.52 -10.38
CA GLU A 327 5.81 26.88 -10.41
C GLU A 327 4.32 26.88 -10.02
N PRO A 328 3.84 27.91 -9.30
CA PRO A 328 2.44 27.96 -8.89
C PRO A 328 1.47 27.98 -10.07
N VAL A 329 0.45 27.12 -10.02
CA VAL A 329 -0.64 27.06 -11.01
C VAL A 329 -1.82 27.89 -10.53
N VAL A 330 -2.32 28.79 -11.38
CA VAL A 330 -3.42 29.70 -11.04
C VAL A 330 -4.69 29.33 -11.82
N LEU A 331 -5.79 29.11 -11.10
CA LEU A 331 -7.13 28.84 -11.64
C LEU A 331 -8.07 30.00 -11.28
N GLN A 332 -8.91 30.41 -12.23
CA GLN A 332 -9.86 31.53 -12.12
C GLN A 332 -11.26 31.13 -12.61
#